data_AF-A0A0R3TFA3-F1
#
_entry.id   AF-A0A0R3TFA3-F1
#
_cell.length_a   1.000
_cell.length_b   1.000
_cell.length_c   1.000
_cell.angle_alpha   90.00
_cell.angle_beta   90.00
_cell.angle_gamma   90.00
#
_symmetry.space_group_name_H-M   'P 1'
#
loop_
_entity.id
_entity.type
_entity.pdbx_description
1 polymer ?
#
loop_
_entity_poly.entity_id
_entity_poly.type
_entity_poly.pdbx_seq_one_letter_code
_entity_poly.pdbx_strand_id
1 'polypeptide(L)'
;MEQCGNQAQFVCDHPIDGPIVVKIANAEGGKNAVHKITGSQSTDGNVKTDWTFLSSYRKWLAVGDANSNLRLLWSTGCAICPPLRLDSPIQFLAATVLDDSTEKLAVLTSSGCLTIWKLSAKMLSCSGSHLGCGMEKNLPKIVLTTKLDTTHFPAVDLAFSPGEVKHPVVHFKLGSCALFHVDRKLWVELFNAGEGGEDSFKRRAAATLHRTCPSGPLSEMQKFGRLNVLVTGDLSANTPSHRRDLQEFYDTQIQVAEMFGSAAEFRFWLNRWFQQLVIENDERRIRQVCLDFIGPMSSSLNTSWESTIKGLSKRSLMKELFPHFAMDLGMQRLYVEMKELFDNTEDSE
;
A
#
# COMPACT_ATOMS: atom_id res chain seq x y z
N MET A 1 -19.08 11.57 -27.28
CA MET A 1 -17.78 11.34 -26.60
C MET A 1 -17.03 12.65 -26.66
N GLU A 2 -17.22 13.52 -25.66
CA GLU A 2 -16.43 14.75 -25.55
C GLU A 2 -15.12 14.39 -24.85
N GLN A 3 -14.00 14.50 -25.57
CA GLN A 3 -12.67 14.34 -24.98
C GLN A 3 -12.17 15.72 -24.56
N CYS A 4 -12.13 15.95 -23.25
CA CYS A 4 -11.33 17.00 -22.65
C CYS A 4 -10.37 16.31 -21.66
N GLY A 5 -9.07 16.61 -21.76
CA GLY A 5 -7.93 15.92 -21.14
C GLY A 5 -8.18 14.97 -19.95
N ASN A 6 -7.59 13.76 -20.02
CA ASN A 6 -7.53 12.73 -18.97
C ASN A 6 -8.85 12.23 -18.36
N GLN A 7 -9.99 12.77 -18.81
CA GLN A 7 -11.31 12.37 -18.37
C GLN A 7 -12.18 12.05 -19.60
N ALA A 8 -12.90 10.94 -19.54
CA ALA A 8 -13.88 10.57 -20.56
C ALA A 8 -15.24 10.39 -19.90
N GLN A 9 -16.25 11.08 -20.40
CA GLN A 9 -17.62 10.95 -19.92
C GLN A 9 -18.49 10.28 -20.99
N PHE A 10 -19.25 9.28 -20.58
CA PHE A 10 -20.27 8.65 -21.43
C PHE A 10 -21.51 8.33 -20.60
N VAL A 11 -22.65 8.18 -21.26
CA VAL A 11 -23.92 7.83 -20.61
C VAL A 11 -24.22 6.38 -20.92
N CYS A 12 -24.51 5.57 -19.90
CA CYS A 12 -25.01 4.22 -20.09
C CYS A 12 -26.48 4.14 -19.66
N ASP A 13 -27.33 3.61 -20.52
CA ASP A 13 -28.73 3.36 -20.16
C ASP A 13 -28.84 2.07 -19.35
N HIS A 14 -29.21 2.19 -18.08
CA HIS A 14 -29.53 1.05 -17.23
C HIS A 14 -31.03 0.74 -17.36
N PRO A 15 -31.42 -0.54 -17.59
CA PRO A 15 -32.82 -0.90 -17.87
C PRO A 15 -33.78 -0.65 -16.71
N ILE A 16 -33.27 -0.47 -15.48
CA ILE A 16 -34.08 -0.20 -14.28
C ILE A 16 -33.89 1.24 -13.80
N ASP A 17 -32.68 1.77 -13.92
CA ASP A 17 -32.29 3.04 -13.28
C ASP A 17 -32.12 4.18 -14.30
N GLY A 18 -32.44 3.97 -15.58
CA GLY A 18 -32.35 5.00 -16.60
C GLY A 18 -30.91 5.42 -16.95
N PRO A 19 -30.71 6.61 -17.52
CA PRO A 19 -29.41 7.06 -18.01
C PRO A 19 -28.46 7.37 -16.84
N ILE A 20 -27.36 6.60 -16.75
CA ILE A 20 -26.29 6.79 -15.79
C ILE A 20 -25.16 7.54 -16.47
N VAL A 21 -24.77 8.68 -15.92
CA VAL A 21 -23.60 9.43 -16.39
C VAL A 21 -22.35 8.81 -15.79
N VAL A 22 -21.52 8.21 -16.63
CA VAL A 22 -20.28 7.55 -16.26
C VAL A 22 -19.10 8.46 -16.57
N LYS A 23 -18.29 8.76 -15.55
CA LYS A 23 -17.03 9.50 -15.66
C LYS A 23 -15.86 8.54 -15.46
N ILE A 24 -15.01 8.43 -16.48
CA ILE A 24 -13.73 7.74 -16.45
C ILE A 24 -12.66 8.77 -16.13
N ALA A 25 -11.88 8.54 -15.08
CA ALA A 25 -10.62 9.25 -14.87
C ALA A 25 -9.45 8.30 -15.12
N ASN A 26 -8.48 8.72 -15.93
CA ASN A 26 -7.25 7.95 -16.08
C ASN A 26 -6.42 8.02 -14.80
N ALA A 27 -6.06 6.85 -14.24
CA ALA A 27 -4.94 6.77 -13.32
C ALA A 27 -3.64 7.07 -14.11
N GLU A 28 -2.76 7.87 -13.54
CA GLU A 28 -1.58 8.46 -14.21
C GLU A 28 -0.76 7.43 -15.02
N GLY A 29 -0.64 7.72 -16.32
CA GLY A 29 0.41 7.29 -17.25
C GLY A 29 1.05 5.91 -17.09
N GLY A 30 0.39 4.85 -17.56
CA GLY A 30 1.04 3.56 -17.80
C GLY A 30 0.21 2.64 -18.68
N LYS A 31 0.86 1.80 -19.49
CA LYS A 31 0.20 0.81 -20.38
C LYS A 31 -0.69 -0.23 -19.65
N ASN A 32 -0.66 -0.24 -18.32
CA ASN A 32 -1.36 -1.18 -17.42
C ASN A 32 -2.28 -0.49 -16.40
N ALA A 33 -2.76 0.74 -16.68
CA ALA A 33 -3.58 1.48 -15.72
C ALA A 33 -4.99 0.88 -15.56
N VAL A 34 -5.41 0.68 -14.30
CA VAL A 34 -6.79 0.32 -13.94
C VAL A 34 -7.58 1.63 -13.84
N HIS A 35 -8.68 1.74 -14.58
CA HIS A 35 -9.48 2.96 -14.60
C HIS A 35 -10.54 2.91 -13.50
N LYS A 36 -10.47 3.86 -12.57
CA LYS A 36 -11.54 4.11 -11.61
C LYS A 36 -12.63 4.89 -12.34
N ILE A 37 -13.83 4.33 -12.33
CA ILE A 37 -14.98 4.88 -13.01
C ILE A 37 -16.03 5.19 -11.94
N THR A 38 -16.61 6.38 -11.96
CA THR A 38 -17.71 6.74 -11.07
C THR A 38 -18.90 7.12 -11.91
N GLY A 39 -20.10 6.73 -11.48
CA GLY A 39 -21.31 7.16 -12.16
C GLY A 39 -22.36 7.59 -11.17
N SER A 40 -23.06 8.64 -11.55
CA SER A 40 -24.09 9.28 -10.74
C SER A 40 -25.35 9.43 -11.59
N GLN A 41 -26.49 9.14 -10.99
CA GLN A 41 -27.79 9.39 -11.58
C GLN A 41 -28.24 10.82 -11.23
N SER A 42 -28.63 11.60 -12.24
CA SER A 42 -29.24 12.92 -12.04
C SER A 42 -30.74 12.83 -12.32
N THR A 43 -31.52 12.55 -11.29
CA THR A 43 -32.98 12.75 -11.29
C THR A 43 -33.29 14.06 -10.59
N ASP A 44 -34.07 14.93 -11.24
CA ASP A 44 -34.52 16.27 -10.80
C ASP A 44 -34.24 16.60 -9.33
N GLY A 45 -33.17 17.37 -9.09
CA GLY A 45 -32.91 18.06 -7.83
C GLY A 45 -32.45 17.23 -6.63
N ASN A 46 -32.37 15.89 -6.72
CA ASN A 46 -31.88 15.06 -5.62
C ASN A 46 -31.03 13.90 -6.15
N VAL A 47 -29.70 14.05 -6.11
CA VAL A 47 -28.75 12.99 -6.45
C VAL A 47 -28.79 11.93 -5.36
N LYS A 48 -29.16 10.68 -5.66
CA LYS A 48 -29.05 9.60 -4.66
C LYS A 48 -29.01 8.16 -5.21
N THR A 49 -28.17 7.89 -6.19
CA THR A 49 -27.58 6.56 -6.37
C THR A 49 -26.13 6.72 -6.85
N ASP A 50 -25.19 6.50 -5.92
CA ASP A 50 -23.76 6.52 -6.23
C ASP A 50 -23.34 5.10 -6.62
N TRP A 51 -22.89 4.96 -7.86
CA TRP A 51 -22.39 3.70 -8.41
C TRP A 51 -20.86 3.72 -8.39
N THR A 52 -20.27 2.65 -7.85
CA THR A 52 -18.82 2.44 -7.91
C THR A 52 -18.50 1.48 -9.05
N PHE A 53 -17.68 1.95 -9.99
CA PHE A 53 -17.26 1.15 -11.13
C PHE A 53 -15.75 0.95 -11.12
N LEU A 54 -15.34 -0.19 -11.65
CA LEU A 54 -13.95 -0.53 -11.84
C LEU A 54 -13.76 -1.28 -13.14
N SER A 55 -13.01 -0.70 -14.06
CA SER A 55 -12.65 -1.35 -15.32
C SER A 55 -11.27 -1.99 -15.22
N SER A 56 -11.20 -3.31 -15.44
CA SER A 56 -9.92 -4.00 -15.64
C SER A 56 -9.53 -3.97 -17.12
N TYR A 57 -8.22 -4.03 -17.38
CA TYR A 57 -7.61 -3.96 -18.71
C TYR A 57 -8.07 -5.06 -19.68
N ARG A 58 -8.67 -6.15 -19.17
CA ARG A 58 -8.98 -7.35 -19.96
C ARG A 58 -10.47 -7.55 -20.17
N LYS A 59 -11.11 -6.76 -21.04
CA LYS A 59 -12.47 -7.06 -21.55
C LYS A 59 -13.55 -7.32 -20.48
N TRP A 60 -13.41 -6.82 -19.26
CA TRP A 60 -14.44 -6.96 -18.22
C TRP A 60 -14.47 -5.76 -17.26
N LEU A 61 -15.64 -5.57 -16.64
CA LEU A 61 -16.03 -4.45 -15.80
C LEU A 61 -16.69 -5.00 -14.52
N ALA A 62 -16.28 -4.52 -13.36
CA ALA A 62 -16.99 -4.70 -12.09
C ALA A 62 -17.82 -3.46 -11.78
N VAL A 63 -19.07 -3.68 -11.38
CA VAL A 63 -20.02 -2.62 -11.03
C VAL A 63 -20.67 -2.95 -9.70
N GLY A 64 -20.56 -2.02 -8.75
CA GLY A 64 -21.27 -2.08 -7.49
C GLY A 64 -22.49 -1.19 -7.48
N ASP A 65 -23.62 -1.71 -7.01
CA ASP A 65 -24.85 -0.95 -6.81
C ASP A 65 -25.07 -0.57 -5.32
N ALA A 66 -25.92 0.43 -5.10
CA ALA A 66 -26.31 0.86 -3.76
C ALA A 66 -27.08 -0.21 -2.98
N ASN A 67 -27.61 -1.23 -3.68
CA ASN A 67 -28.33 -2.35 -3.09
C ASN A 67 -27.40 -3.49 -2.66
N SER A 68 -26.09 -3.27 -2.56
CA SER A 68 -25.10 -4.29 -2.16
C SER A 68 -24.97 -5.45 -3.15
N ASN A 69 -25.22 -5.22 -4.44
CA ASN A 69 -24.94 -6.19 -5.48
C ASN A 69 -23.70 -5.80 -6.28
N LEU A 70 -22.84 -6.79 -6.49
CA LEU A 70 -21.71 -6.72 -7.41
C LEU A 70 -22.08 -7.41 -8.72
N ARG A 71 -21.95 -6.70 -9.84
CA ARG A 71 -22.14 -7.21 -11.18
C ARG A 71 -20.80 -7.27 -11.90
N LEU A 72 -20.50 -8.42 -12.49
CA LEU A 72 -19.35 -8.61 -13.37
C LEU A 72 -19.86 -8.67 -14.81
N LEU A 73 -19.37 -7.78 -15.66
CA LEU A 73 -19.79 -7.65 -17.05
C LEU A 73 -18.57 -7.81 -17.96
N TRP A 74 -18.71 -8.44 -19.13
CA TRP A 74 -17.70 -8.31 -20.17
C TRP A 74 -17.75 -6.91 -20.79
N SER A 75 -16.72 -6.55 -21.55
CA SER A 75 -16.67 -5.32 -22.34
C SER A 75 -17.77 -5.24 -23.40
N THR A 76 -18.42 -6.37 -23.72
CA THR A 76 -19.60 -6.42 -24.58
C THR A 76 -20.89 -6.04 -23.87
N GLY A 77 -20.85 -5.82 -22.55
CA GLY A 77 -22.01 -5.49 -21.71
C GLY A 77 -22.78 -6.71 -21.18
N CYS A 78 -22.44 -7.93 -21.60
CA CYS A 78 -23.07 -9.14 -21.10
C CYS A 78 -22.56 -9.51 -19.70
N ALA A 79 -23.42 -10.09 -18.86
CA ALA A 79 -23.06 -10.53 -17.52
C ALA A 79 -22.19 -11.80 -17.56
N ILE A 80 -21.10 -11.79 -16.79
CA ILE A 80 -20.19 -12.94 -16.62
C ILE A 80 -20.82 -13.99 -15.70
N CYS A 81 -21.48 -13.52 -14.64
CA CYS A 81 -22.16 -14.33 -13.65
C CYS A 81 -23.41 -13.60 -13.12
N PRO A 82 -24.32 -14.29 -12.41
CA PRO A 82 -25.41 -13.62 -11.70
C PRO A 82 -24.89 -12.57 -10.71
N PRO A 83 -25.68 -11.53 -10.40
CA PRO A 83 -25.29 -10.52 -9.41
C PRO A 83 -24.91 -11.17 -8.06
N LEU A 84 -23.75 -10.80 -7.53
CA LEU A 84 -23.24 -11.32 -6.27
C LEU A 84 -23.73 -10.41 -5.14
N ARG A 85 -24.44 -10.98 -4.18
CA ARG A 85 -24.95 -10.25 -3.02
C ARG A 85 -23.86 -10.11 -1.98
N LEU A 86 -23.62 -8.89 -1.53
CA LEU A 86 -22.69 -8.54 -0.46
C LEU A 86 -23.43 -8.23 0.83
N ASP A 87 -22.68 -8.13 1.92
CA ASP A 87 -23.21 -7.85 3.27
C ASP A 87 -23.66 -6.39 3.43
N SER A 88 -23.01 -5.45 2.74
CA SER A 88 -23.39 -4.04 2.72
C SER A 88 -22.98 -3.35 1.40
N PRO A 89 -23.41 -2.09 1.18
CA PRO A 89 -23.10 -1.34 -0.05
C PRO A 89 -21.61 -1.23 -0.31
N ILE A 90 -21.22 -1.29 -1.57
CA ILE A 90 -19.83 -1.21 -2.01
C ILE A 90 -19.32 0.22 -1.85
N GLN A 91 -18.18 0.38 -1.16
CA GLN A 91 -17.50 1.66 -1.01
C GLN A 91 -16.36 1.81 -2.01
N PHE A 92 -15.55 0.75 -2.19
CA PHE A 92 -14.44 0.76 -3.13
C PHE A 92 -14.26 -0.58 -3.83
N LEU A 93 -13.76 -0.50 -5.05
CA LEU A 93 -13.39 -1.62 -5.89
C LEU A 93 -11.94 -1.43 -6.32
N ALA A 94 -11.15 -2.50 -6.26
CA ALA A 94 -9.82 -2.56 -6.85
C ALA A 94 -9.64 -3.89 -7.56
N ALA A 95 -8.93 -3.90 -8.68
CA ALA A 95 -8.61 -5.12 -9.41
C ALA A 95 -7.16 -5.07 -9.84
N THR A 96 -6.56 -6.23 -10.00
CA THR A 96 -5.21 -6.34 -10.49
C THR A 96 -4.99 -7.68 -11.19
N VAL A 97 -4.13 -7.66 -12.20
CA VAL A 97 -3.73 -8.87 -12.93
C VAL A 97 -2.61 -9.55 -12.16
N LEU A 98 -2.78 -10.80 -11.74
CA LEU A 98 -1.74 -11.54 -11.01
C LEU A 98 -0.77 -12.21 -11.99
N ASP A 99 -1.32 -12.91 -12.97
CA ASP A 99 -0.59 -13.56 -14.06
C ASP A 99 -1.43 -13.48 -15.34
N ASP A 100 -0.92 -14.02 -16.46
CA ASP A 100 -1.64 -14.04 -17.73
C ASP A 100 -2.97 -14.80 -17.71
N SER A 101 -3.25 -15.52 -16.63
CA SER A 101 -4.41 -16.40 -16.51
C SER A 101 -5.35 -16.03 -15.35
N THR A 102 -4.99 -15.10 -14.48
CA THR A 102 -5.69 -14.84 -13.23
C THR A 102 -5.64 -13.38 -12.82
N GLU A 103 -6.80 -12.90 -12.38
CA GLU A 103 -6.97 -11.55 -11.86
C GLU A 103 -7.53 -11.62 -10.44
N LYS A 104 -7.20 -10.64 -9.62
CA LYS A 104 -7.77 -10.45 -8.29
C LYS A 104 -8.72 -9.27 -8.32
N LEU A 105 -9.87 -9.43 -7.71
CA LEU A 105 -10.83 -8.36 -7.44
C LEU A 105 -10.95 -8.22 -5.93
N ALA A 106 -10.80 -7.01 -5.42
CA ALA A 106 -11.03 -6.66 -4.03
C ALA A 106 -12.20 -5.67 -3.95
N VAL A 107 -13.12 -5.93 -3.03
CA VAL A 107 -14.24 -5.05 -2.70
C VAL A 107 -14.12 -4.68 -1.23
N LEU A 108 -14.19 -3.39 -0.92
CA LEU A 108 -14.41 -2.90 0.43
C LEU A 108 -15.85 -2.38 0.52
N THR A 109 -16.63 -2.93 1.45
CA THR A 109 -18.01 -2.50 1.70
C THR A 109 -18.08 -1.48 2.83
N SER A 110 -19.21 -0.79 2.94
CA SER A 110 -19.46 0.23 3.99
C SER A 110 -19.46 -0.33 5.42
N SER A 111 -19.59 -1.64 5.60
CA SER A 111 -19.47 -2.33 6.90
C SER A 111 -18.01 -2.55 7.31
N GLY A 112 -17.05 -2.14 6.48
CA GLY A 112 -15.62 -2.43 6.65
C GLY A 112 -15.23 -3.84 6.21
N CYS A 113 -16.10 -4.55 5.48
CA CYS A 113 -15.81 -5.89 5.00
C CYS A 113 -14.99 -5.84 3.71
N LEU A 114 -13.75 -6.35 3.75
CA LEU A 114 -12.91 -6.56 2.58
C LEU A 114 -13.09 -7.99 2.08
N THR A 115 -13.59 -8.14 0.85
CA THR A 115 -13.67 -9.45 0.17
C THR A 115 -12.76 -9.45 -1.05
N ILE A 116 -11.98 -10.52 -1.20
CA ILE A 116 -11.05 -10.73 -2.30
C ILE A 116 -11.48 -11.97 -3.09
N TRP A 117 -11.69 -11.82 -4.38
CA TRP A 117 -11.96 -12.91 -5.32
C TRP A 117 -10.78 -13.13 -6.26
N LYS A 118 -10.62 -14.39 -6.69
CA LYS A 118 -9.77 -14.78 -7.81
C LYS A 118 -10.65 -15.06 -9.02
N LEU A 119 -10.39 -14.34 -10.10
CA LEU A 119 -11.02 -14.46 -11.40
C LEU A 119 -10.09 -15.26 -12.32
N SER A 120 -10.62 -16.29 -12.98
CA SER A 120 -9.83 -17.11 -13.90
C SER A 120 -10.00 -16.62 -15.35
N ALA A 121 -8.97 -16.76 -16.18
CA ALA A 121 -9.03 -16.37 -17.58
C ALA A 121 -10.11 -17.14 -18.35
N LYS A 122 -10.43 -18.38 -17.95
CA LYS A 122 -11.55 -19.14 -18.53
C LYS A 122 -12.87 -18.39 -18.35
N MET A 123 -13.14 -17.91 -17.14
CA MET A 123 -14.31 -17.08 -16.81
C MET A 123 -14.30 -15.76 -17.60
N LEU A 124 -13.13 -15.18 -17.86
CA LEU A 124 -12.98 -13.89 -18.55
C LEU A 124 -12.94 -14.01 -20.10
N SER A 125 -12.74 -15.22 -20.64
CA SER A 125 -12.53 -15.47 -22.07
C SER A 125 -13.77 -15.91 -22.85
N CYS A 126 -14.79 -16.43 -22.17
CA CYS A 126 -15.99 -16.94 -22.83
C CYS A 126 -16.93 -15.80 -23.22
N SER A 127 -16.91 -15.38 -24.49
CA SER A 127 -17.88 -14.42 -25.05
C SER A 127 -19.09 -15.09 -25.70
N GLY A 128 -19.28 -16.40 -25.49
CA GLY A 128 -20.27 -17.23 -26.18
C GLY A 128 -21.56 -17.43 -25.37
N SER A 129 -22.66 -17.76 -26.04
CA SER A 129 -23.97 -18.01 -25.41
C SER A 129 -23.89 -19.04 -24.26
N HIS A 130 -24.19 -18.62 -23.04
CA HIS A 130 -24.05 -19.41 -21.81
C HIS A 130 -25.18 -20.43 -21.55
N LEU A 131 -26.05 -20.67 -22.53
CA LEU A 131 -27.09 -21.70 -22.40
C LEU A 131 -26.45 -23.08 -22.39
N GLY A 132 -26.44 -23.74 -21.23
CA GLY A 132 -25.97 -25.12 -21.06
C GLY A 132 -24.51 -25.29 -20.61
N CYS A 133 -23.73 -24.22 -20.45
CA CYS A 133 -22.42 -24.30 -19.79
C CYS A 133 -22.61 -24.10 -18.28
N GLY A 134 -22.23 -25.07 -17.45
CA GLY A 134 -22.40 -25.04 -16.00
C GLY A 134 -21.90 -23.72 -15.38
N MET A 135 -22.85 -22.87 -14.98
CA MET A 135 -22.63 -21.50 -14.47
C MET A 135 -21.74 -21.47 -13.22
N GLU A 136 -21.67 -22.57 -12.48
CA GLU A 136 -20.78 -22.73 -11.33
C GLU A 136 -19.30 -22.50 -11.69
N LYS A 137 -18.88 -22.85 -12.91
CA LYS A 137 -17.49 -22.66 -13.37
C LYS A 137 -17.13 -21.19 -13.64
N ASN A 138 -18.14 -20.34 -13.78
CA ASN A 138 -17.99 -18.89 -14.01
C ASN A 138 -18.22 -18.07 -12.73
N LEU A 139 -18.43 -18.71 -11.57
CA LEU A 139 -18.51 -17.99 -10.31
C LEU A 139 -17.09 -17.62 -9.83
N PRO A 140 -16.88 -16.38 -9.37
CA PRO A 140 -15.60 -15.97 -8.82
C PRO A 140 -15.33 -16.73 -7.51
N LYS A 141 -14.09 -17.23 -7.37
CA LYS A 141 -13.69 -17.96 -6.17
C LYS A 141 -13.27 -16.97 -5.09
N ILE A 142 -13.97 -16.97 -3.96
CA ILE A 142 -13.57 -16.20 -2.78
C ILE A 142 -12.22 -16.73 -2.30
N VAL A 143 -11.24 -15.84 -2.23
CA VAL A 143 -9.93 -16.10 -1.63
C VAL A 143 -10.02 -15.86 -0.13
N LEU A 144 -10.66 -14.74 0.26
CA LEU A 144 -10.78 -14.33 1.64
C LEU A 144 -11.88 -13.26 1.81
N THR A 145 -12.50 -13.27 2.98
CA THR A 145 -13.26 -12.16 3.53
C THR A 145 -12.68 -11.81 4.91
N THR A 146 -12.43 -10.53 5.16
CA THR A 146 -11.94 -10.02 6.46
C THR A 146 -12.65 -8.70 6.79
N LYS A 147 -12.67 -8.34 8.07
CA LYS A 147 -13.21 -7.06 8.52
C LYS A 147 -12.08 -6.11 8.90
N LEU A 148 -12.29 -4.84 8.59
CA LEU A 148 -11.44 -3.73 8.96
C LEU A 148 -12.32 -2.70 9.66
N ASP A 149 -11.81 -2.12 10.75
CA ASP A 149 -12.54 -1.06 11.43
C ASP A 149 -12.43 0.24 10.63
N THR A 150 -13.50 0.56 9.90
CA THR A 150 -13.62 1.81 9.14
C THR A 150 -14.46 2.87 9.88
N THR A 151 -14.84 2.62 11.13
CA THR A 151 -15.72 3.52 11.89
C THR A 151 -14.97 4.75 12.41
N HIS A 152 -13.76 4.55 12.94
CA HIS A 152 -12.90 5.62 13.44
C HIS A 152 -12.16 6.35 12.31
N PHE A 153 -11.77 5.62 11.27
CA PHE A 153 -11.05 6.17 10.13
C PHE A 153 -11.75 5.73 8.83
N PRO A 154 -12.53 6.62 8.18
CA PRO A 154 -13.24 6.23 6.97
C PRO A 154 -12.23 5.99 5.84
N ALA A 155 -12.39 4.86 5.14
CA ALA A 155 -11.60 4.55 3.95
C ALA A 155 -11.88 5.58 2.84
N VAL A 156 -10.85 5.96 2.10
CA VAL A 156 -10.91 6.90 0.96
C VAL A 156 -10.46 6.29 -0.35
N ASP A 157 -9.67 5.21 -0.30
CA ASP A 157 -9.20 4.51 -1.49
C ASP A 157 -8.86 3.05 -1.18
N LEU A 158 -8.89 2.22 -2.22
CA LEU A 158 -8.45 0.83 -2.20
C LEU A 158 -7.57 0.59 -3.41
N ALA A 159 -6.37 0.06 -3.18
CA ALA A 159 -5.43 -0.28 -4.24
C ALA A 159 -4.80 -1.64 -3.97
N PHE A 160 -4.03 -2.16 -4.94
CA PHE A 160 -3.15 -3.30 -4.71
C PHE A 160 -1.71 -2.83 -4.62
N SER A 161 -0.92 -3.49 -3.77
CA SER A 161 0.52 -3.27 -3.69
C SER A 161 1.18 -3.63 -5.03
N PRO A 162 2.28 -2.95 -5.37
CA PRO A 162 3.18 -3.44 -6.41
C PRO A 162 3.84 -4.75 -5.97
N GLY A 163 4.40 -5.49 -6.93
CA GLY A 163 5.03 -6.79 -6.71
C GLY A 163 4.21 -7.99 -7.20
N GLU A 164 4.72 -9.19 -6.93
CA GLU A 164 4.17 -10.44 -7.48
C GLU A 164 2.88 -10.88 -6.79
N VAL A 165 2.83 -10.83 -5.45
CA VAL A 165 1.68 -11.35 -4.69
C VAL A 165 0.49 -10.39 -4.71
N LYS A 166 0.74 -9.07 -4.80
CA LYS A 166 -0.25 -7.99 -4.83
C LYS A 166 -1.25 -8.04 -3.68
N HIS A 167 -0.90 -7.35 -2.60
CA HIS A 167 -1.68 -7.24 -1.38
C HIS A 167 -2.65 -6.05 -1.46
N PRO A 168 -3.92 -6.17 -1.01
CA PRO A 168 -4.80 -5.01 -0.92
C PRO A 168 -4.27 -3.99 0.09
N VAL A 169 -4.30 -2.72 -0.28
CA VAL A 169 -3.94 -1.58 0.56
C VAL A 169 -5.14 -0.65 0.65
N VAL A 170 -5.59 -0.40 1.87
CA VAL A 170 -6.67 0.54 2.18
C VAL A 170 -6.04 1.84 2.64
N HIS A 171 -6.46 2.93 2.01
CA HIS A 171 -6.11 4.29 2.42
C HIS A 171 -7.27 4.87 3.21
N PHE A 172 -6.98 5.48 4.33
CA PHE A 172 -7.95 6.13 5.18
C PHE A 172 -7.87 7.65 5.06
N LYS A 173 -8.92 8.32 5.50
CA LYS A 173 -8.92 9.77 5.67
C LYS A 173 -7.76 10.17 6.58
N LEU A 174 -7.22 11.37 6.35
CA LEU A 174 -6.04 11.91 7.04
C LEU A 174 -4.71 11.22 6.68
N GLY A 175 -4.71 10.23 5.79
CA GLY A 175 -3.51 9.68 5.19
C GLY A 175 -2.99 8.40 5.82
N SER A 176 -3.60 7.90 6.90
CA SER A 176 -3.28 6.57 7.43
C SER A 176 -3.51 5.51 6.35
N CYS A 177 -2.74 4.43 6.38
CA CYS A 177 -2.91 3.32 5.45
C CYS A 177 -2.54 1.97 6.06
N ALA A 178 -3.27 0.94 5.66
CA ALA A 178 -3.05 -0.43 6.10
C ALA A 178 -3.07 -1.39 4.91
N LEU A 179 -2.19 -2.39 4.96
CA LEU A 179 -2.06 -3.44 3.98
C LEU A 179 -2.61 -4.75 4.54
N PHE A 180 -3.40 -5.47 3.75
CA PHE A 180 -3.82 -6.82 4.10
C PHE A 180 -2.86 -7.86 3.53
N HIS A 181 -2.08 -8.50 4.40
CA HIS A 181 -1.12 -9.52 3.98
C HIS A 181 -1.84 -10.84 3.67
N VAL A 182 -2.18 -11.04 2.40
CA VAL A 182 -2.96 -12.19 1.89
C VAL A 182 -2.49 -13.55 2.43
N ASP A 183 -1.18 -13.84 2.42
CA ASP A 183 -0.69 -15.17 2.83
C ASP A 183 -0.75 -15.41 4.34
N ARG A 184 -0.44 -14.37 5.14
CA ARG A 184 -0.47 -14.41 6.60
C ARG A 184 -1.85 -14.10 7.19
N LYS A 185 -2.78 -13.65 6.36
CA LYS A 185 -4.16 -13.28 6.69
C LYS A 185 -4.27 -12.26 7.83
N LEU A 186 -3.40 -11.25 7.83
CA LEU A 186 -3.36 -10.21 8.86
C LEU A 186 -3.28 -8.81 8.25
N TRP A 187 -3.71 -7.83 9.01
CA TRP A 187 -3.56 -6.41 8.68
C TRP A 187 -2.21 -5.90 9.20
N VAL A 188 -1.46 -5.23 8.34
CA VAL A 188 -0.22 -4.53 8.67
C VAL A 188 -0.47 -3.04 8.48
N GLU A 189 -0.24 -2.26 9.52
CA GLU A 189 -0.28 -0.81 9.42
C GLU A 189 0.97 -0.32 8.67
N LEU A 190 0.78 0.40 7.57
CA LEU A 190 1.89 0.98 6.80
C LEU A 190 2.22 2.40 7.25
N PHE A 191 1.22 3.13 7.75
CA PHE A 191 1.38 4.45 8.34
C PHE A 191 0.14 4.82 9.15
N ASN A 192 0.36 5.42 10.32
CA ASN A 192 -0.66 6.02 11.16
C ASN A 192 -0.43 7.52 11.30
N ALA A 193 -1.36 8.30 10.77
CA ALA A 193 -1.36 9.76 10.91
C ALA A 193 -1.62 10.23 12.36
N GLY A 194 -2.15 9.35 13.21
CA GLY A 194 -2.62 9.65 14.56
C GLY A 194 -3.93 10.44 14.59
N GLU A 195 -4.41 10.73 15.80
CA GLU A 195 -5.64 11.50 16.02
C GLU A 195 -5.45 13.03 15.85
N GLY A 196 -4.24 13.47 15.52
CA GLY A 196 -3.80 14.87 15.53
C GLY A 196 -4.37 15.79 14.44
N GLY A 197 -5.59 15.55 13.95
CA GLY A 197 -6.26 16.39 12.97
C GLY A 197 -5.56 16.46 11.62
N GLU A 198 -5.84 17.51 10.85
CA GLU A 198 -5.35 17.65 9.47
C GLU A 198 -3.85 18.01 9.37
N ASP A 199 -3.28 18.59 10.41
CA ASP A 199 -1.88 19.06 10.47
C ASP A 199 -1.06 18.39 11.59
N SER A 200 -1.20 17.08 11.71
CA SER A 200 -0.41 16.32 12.70
C SER A 200 1.09 16.37 12.35
N PHE A 201 1.94 16.35 13.38
CA PHE A 201 3.39 16.34 13.21
C PHE A 201 3.86 15.14 12.37
N LYS A 202 3.31 13.93 12.61
CA LYS A 202 3.60 12.71 11.83
C LYS A 202 3.32 12.90 10.34
N ARG A 203 2.23 13.59 9.98
CA ARG A 203 1.89 13.88 8.58
C ARG A 203 2.84 14.88 7.93
N ARG A 204 3.24 15.93 8.64
CA ARG A 204 4.27 16.87 8.17
C ARG A 204 5.61 16.17 7.95
N ALA A 205 6.01 15.33 8.89
CA ALA A 205 7.20 14.49 8.78
C ALA A 205 7.14 13.58 7.54
N ALA A 206 6.07 12.81 7.39
CA ALA A 206 5.87 11.92 6.25
C ALA A 206 5.91 12.66 4.91
N ALA A 207 5.16 13.77 4.77
CA ALA A 207 5.11 14.57 3.55
C ALA A 207 6.47 15.21 3.19
N THR A 208 7.24 15.61 4.20
CA THR A 208 8.55 16.24 4.00
C THR A 208 9.61 15.21 3.62
N LEU A 209 9.68 14.10 4.37
CA LEU A 209 10.68 13.04 4.15
C LEU A 209 10.47 12.32 2.82
N HIS A 210 9.21 12.14 2.40
CA HIS A 210 8.85 11.56 1.11
C HIS A 210 9.55 12.23 -0.08
N ARG A 211 9.80 13.55 -0.03
CA ARG A 211 10.46 14.29 -1.14
C ARG A 211 11.89 13.83 -1.41
N THR A 212 12.55 13.29 -0.39
CA THR A 212 13.92 12.78 -0.49
C THR A 212 13.99 11.25 -0.54
N CYS A 213 12.86 10.58 -0.31
CA CYS A 213 12.77 9.14 -0.35
C CYS A 213 12.84 8.66 -1.81
N PRO A 214 13.66 7.64 -2.12
CA PRO A 214 13.61 6.97 -3.42
C PRO A 214 12.19 6.48 -3.72
N SER A 215 11.77 6.58 -4.99
CA SER A 215 10.52 5.99 -5.45
C SER A 215 10.62 4.46 -5.42
N GLY A 216 9.58 3.81 -4.95
CA GLY A 216 9.53 2.35 -4.90
C GLY A 216 8.20 1.82 -4.35
N PRO A 217 8.13 0.51 -4.11
CA PRO A 217 6.92 -0.16 -3.66
C PRO A 217 6.26 0.45 -2.43
N LEU A 218 7.04 0.83 -1.42
CA LEU A 218 6.48 1.33 -0.16
C LEU A 218 5.89 2.73 -0.34
N SER A 219 6.62 3.63 -1.01
CA SER A 219 6.18 5.00 -1.30
C SER A 219 4.93 5.02 -2.18
N GLU A 220 4.81 4.12 -3.17
CA GLU A 220 3.59 3.93 -3.98
C GLU A 220 2.39 3.50 -3.12
N MET A 221 2.61 2.62 -2.14
CA MET A 221 1.54 2.18 -1.23
C MET A 221 1.17 3.23 -0.21
N GLN A 222 2.12 4.01 0.31
CA GLN A 222 1.85 5.01 1.35
C GLN A 222 1.27 6.32 0.81
N LYS A 223 1.56 6.66 -0.45
CA LYS A 223 1.04 7.86 -1.15
C LYS A 223 1.24 9.16 -0.36
N PHE A 224 2.36 9.30 0.36
CA PHE A 224 2.63 10.51 1.17
C PHE A 224 2.64 11.81 0.33
N GLY A 225 2.94 11.73 -0.96
CA GLY A 225 2.81 12.87 -1.88
C GLY A 225 1.38 13.41 -2.06
N ARG A 226 0.35 12.67 -1.65
CA ARG A 226 -1.06 13.09 -1.70
C ARG A 226 -1.57 13.70 -0.39
N LEU A 227 -0.71 13.83 0.63
CA LEU A 227 -1.09 14.44 1.89
C LEU A 227 -1.23 15.96 1.72
N ASN A 228 -2.43 16.48 1.94
CA ASN A 228 -2.67 17.92 2.01
C ASN A 228 -2.15 18.46 3.35
N VAL A 229 -0.92 18.96 3.34
CA VAL A 229 -0.24 19.48 4.54
C VAL A 229 0.57 20.72 4.17
N LEU A 230 0.57 21.74 5.05
CA LEU A 230 1.42 22.91 4.87
C LEU A 230 2.86 22.53 5.15
N VAL A 231 3.65 22.34 4.10
CA VAL A 231 5.06 21.99 4.23
C VAL A 231 5.88 23.24 4.52
N THR A 232 5.93 23.63 5.79
CA THR A 232 7.02 24.50 6.29
C THR A 232 8.24 23.63 6.49
N GLY A 233 9.36 24.02 5.89
CA GLY A 233 10.57 23.18 5.73
C GLY A 233 11.33 22.82 7.01
N ASP A 234 10.73 22.96 8.20
CA ASP A 234 11.41 22.73 9.47
C ASP A 234 10.73 21.59 10.23
N LEU A 235 11.33 20.40 10.17
CA LEU A 235 10.97 19.22 10.97
C LEU A 235 11.54 19.31 12.39
N SER A 236 11.62 20.51 12.96
CA SER A 236 12.17 20.66 14.29
C SER A 236 11.22 20.05 15.32
N ALA A 237 11.62 18.90 15.87
CA ALA A 237 10.93 18.22 16.96
C ALA A 237 11.11 18.99 18.27
N ASN A 238 10.55 20.20 18.31
CA ASN A 238 10.72 21.18 19.39
C ASN A 238 10.11 20.73 20.72
N THR A 239 9.20 19.76 20.70
CA THR A 239 8.51 19.26 21.88
C THR A 239 8.86 17.79 22.13
N PRO A 240 8.82 17.31 23.39
CA PRO A 240 9.04 15.91 23.70
C PRO A 240 7.98 14.99 23.07
N SER A 241 6.76 15.47 22.79
CA SER A 241 5.76 14.72 22.04
C SER A 241 6.18 14.53 20.58
N HIS A 242 6.62 15.59 19.90
CA HIS A 242 7.09 15.50 18.51
C HIS A 242 8.28 14.56 18.36
N ARG A 243 9.21 14.55 19.33
CA ARG A 243 10.35 13.61 19.32
C ARG A 243 9.87 12.16 19.40
N ARG A 244 8.96 11.84 20.31
CA ARG A 244 8.38 10.50 20.42
C ARG A 244 7.61 10.09 19.15
N ASP A 245 6.80 11.00 18.61
CA ASP A 245 6.06 10.77 17.36
C ASP A 245 7.00 10.49 16.18
N LEU A 246 8.13 11.22 16.11
CA LEU A 246 9.14 11.02 15.07
C LEU A 246 9.86 9.68 15.23
N GLN A 247 10.20 9.32 16.47
CA GLN A 247 10.85 8.06 16.80
C GLN A 247 9.97 6.87 16.42
N GLU A 248 8.70 6.87 16.84
CA GLU A 248 7.72 5.84 16.49
C GLU A 248 7.50 5.76 14.98
N PHE A 249 7.47 6.92 14.30
CA PHE A 249 7.39 6.97 12.85
C PHE A 249 8.58 6.28 12.19
N TYR A 250 9.83 6.61 12.57
CA TYR A 250 11.00 5.95 12.00
C TYR A 250 11.06 4.45 12.33
N ASP A 251 10.71 4.07 13.56
CA ASP A 251 10.64 2.66 14.00
C ASP A 251 9.67 1.86 13.14
N THR A 252 8.52 2.43 12.83
CA THR A 252 7.54 1.81 11.93
C THR A 252 8.05 1.80 10.50
N GLN A 253 8.61 2.92 10.01
CA GLN A 253 9.08 3.05 8.62
C GLN A 253 10.17 2.05 8.26
N ILE A 254 11.14 1.81 9.15
CA ILE A 254 12.21 0.84 8.88
C ILE A 254 11.65 -0.58 8.76
N GLN A 255 10.71 -0.98 9.62
CA GLN A 255 10.08 -2.30 9.59
C GLN A 255 9.25 -2.51 8.32
N VAL A 256 8.43 -1.52 7.94
CA VAL A 256 7.61 -1.64 6.72
C VAL A 256 8.44 -1.54 5.44
N ALA A 257 9.56 -0.79 5.46
CA ALA A 257 10.50 -0.74 4.34
C ALA A 257 11.27 -2.06 4.19
N GLU A 258 11.63 -2.70 5.31
CA GLU A 258 12.20 -4.04 5.31
C GLU A 258 11.22 -5.04 4.69
N MET A 259 9.97 -5.05 5.13
CA MET A 259 8.95 -6.00 4.66
C MET A 259 8.51 -5.76 3.21
N PHE A 260 8.21 -4.51 2.85
CA PHE A 260 7.53 -4.22 1.58
C PHE A 260 8.25 -3.21 0.68
N GLY A 261 9.26 -2.50 1.17
CA GLY A 261 10.00 -1.52 0.38
C GLY A 261 10.92 -2.16 -0.65
N SER A 262 11.52 -1.32 -1.50
CA SER A 262 12.71 -1.65 -2.28
C SER A 262 13.97 -1.64 -1.40
N ALA A 263 15.08 -2.18 -1.92
CA ALA A 263 16.38 -2.05 -1.27
C ALA A 263 16.78 -0.57 -1.04
N ALA A 264 16.48 0.30 -2.01
CA ALA A 264 16.74 1.73 -1.91
C ALA A 264 15.90 2.42 -0.81
N GLU A 265 14.61 2.08 -0.71
CA GLU A 265 13.74 2.59 0.35
C GLU A 265 14.19 2.11 1.73
N PHE A 266 14.52 0.83 1.89
CA PHE A 266 15.06 0.29 3.15
C PHE A 266 16.35 1.01 3.56
N ARG A 267 17.32 1.14 2.65
CA ARG A 267 18.57 1.85 2.89
C ARG A 267 18.35 3.31 3.29
N PHE A 268 17.41 4.00 2.64
CA PHE A 268 17.03 5.38 2.98
C PHE A 268 16.48 5.48 4.40
N TRP A 269 15.51 4.64 4.75
CA TRP A 269 14.89 4.66 6.08
C TRP A 269 15.85 4.22 7.17
N LEU A 270 16.74 3.27 6.90
CA LEU A 270 17.77 2.80 7.83
C LEU A 270 18.70 3.94 8.25
N ASN A 271 19.21 4.71 7.28
CA ASN A 271 20.10 5.83 7.56
C ASN A 271 19.41 6.88 8.45
N ARG A 272 18.15 7.24 8.14
CA ARG A 272 17.38 8.23 8.92
C ARG A 272 17.06 7.74 10.33
N TRP A 273 16.64 6.48 10.44
CA TRP A 273 16.37 5.85 11.72
C TRP A 273 17.62 5.78 12.60
N PHE A 274 18.75 5.37 12.02
CA PHE A 274 20.01 5.31 12.75
C PHE A 274 20.50 6.70 13.19
N GLN A 275 20.41 7.71 12.32
CA GLN A 275 20.69 9.10 12.68
C GLN A 275 19.83 9.57 13.87
N GLN A 276 18.55 9.19 13.90
CA GLN A 276 17.69 9.52 15.02
C GLN A 276 18.16 8.87 16.33
N LEU A 277 18.59 7.60 16.30
CA LEU A 277 19.13 6.93 17.49
C LEU A 277 20.39 7.61 18.03
N VAL A 278 21.25 8.11 17.13
CA VAL A 278 22.45 8.87 17.50
C VAL A 278 22.05 10.17 18.21
N ILE A 279 21.12 10.94 17.62
CA ILE A 279 20.61 12.19 18.21
C ILE A 279 19.98 11.96 19.59
N GLU A 280 19.34 10.81 19.82
CA GLU A 280 18.72 10.42 21.09
C GLU A 280 19.69 9.81 22.11
N ASN A 281 20.94 9.59 21.70
CA ASN A 281 21.97 8.92 22.47
C ASN A 281 21.59 7.49 22.94
N ASP A 282 20.87 6.71 22.10
CA ASP A 282 20.45 5.34 22.42
C ASP A 282 21.54 4.30 22.09
N GLU A 283 22.57 4.29 22.92
CA GLU A 283 23.72 3.37 22.77
C GLU A 283 23.32 1.88 22.72
N ARG A 284 22.21 1.50 23.38
CA ARG A 284 21.80 0.10 23.45
C ARG A 284 21.29 -0.38 22.10
N ARG A 285 20.37 0.38 21.50
CA ARG A 285 19.82 0.06 20.17
C ARG A 285 20.89 0.15 19.09
N ILE A 286 21.74 1.18 19.14
CA ILE A 286 22.86 1.33 18.20
C ILE A 286 23.77 0.11 18.28
N ARG A 287 24.24 -0.26 19.49
CA ARG A 287 25.11 -1.44 19.67
C ARG A 287 24.46 -2.71 19.13
N GLN A 288 23.17 -2.92 19.41
CA GLN A 288 22.45 -4.11 18.93
C GLN A 288 22.44 -4.21 17.40
N VAL A 289 22.17 -3.11 16.70
CA VAL A 289 22.16 -3.06 15.24
C VAL A 289 23.56 -3.26 14.67
N CYS A 290 24.56 -2.59 15.25
CA CYS A 290 25.95 -2.74 14.82
C CYS A 290 26.40 -4.19 14.92
N LEU A 291 26.12 -4.86 16.05
CA LEU A 291 26.46 -6.27 16.24
C LEU A 291 25.72 -7.19 15.26
N ASP A 292 24.44 -6.93 15.00
CA ASP A 292 23.71 -7.70 13.97
C ASP A 292 24.26 -7.45 12.56
N PHE A 293 24.79 -6.26 12.28
CA PHE A 293 25.30 -5.94 10.94
C PHE A 293 26.74 -6.43 10.71
N ILE A 294 27.56 -6.44 11.77
CA ILE A 294 28.90 -7.03 11.79
C ILE A 294 28.80 -8.57 11.70
N GLY A 295 27.83 -9.15 12.39
CA GLY A 295 27.65 -10.60 12.45
C GLY A 295 28.61 -11.31 13.41
N PRO A 296 28.51 -12.64 13.50
CA PRO A 296 29.34 -13.44 14.41
C PRO A 296 30.82 -13.42 14.01
N MET A 297 31.72 -13.29 14.99
CA MET A 297 33.18 -13.25 14.80
C MET A 297 33.82 -14.62 14.50
N SER A 298 33.07 -15.72 14.61
CA SER A 298 33.55 -17.07 14.27
C SER A 298 32.51 -17.75 13.39
N SER A 299 32.95 -18.33 12.28
CA SER A 299 32.17 -19.16 11.36
C SER A 299 31.80 -20.54 11.94
N SER A 300 32.13 -20.80 13.20
CA SER A 300 31.87 -22.07 13.87
C SER A 300 30.41 -22.23 14.31
N LEU A 301 29.70 -23.09 13.57
CA LEU A 301 28.49 -23.88 13.89
C LEU A 301 27.18 -23.10 14.11
N ASN A 302 26.28 -23.23 13.12
CA ASN A 302 24.83 -22.99 13.18
C ASN A 302 24.39 -21.59 13.63
N THR A 303 24.94 -20.53 13.04
CA THR A 303 24.36 -19.20 13.19
C THR A 303 23.25 -19.02 12.14
N SER A 304 22.06 -18.58 12.56
CA SER A 304 20.96 -18.19 11.66
C SER A 304 21.17 -16.78 11.08
N TRP A 305 22.43 -16.34 11.04
CA TRP A 305 22.78 -14.97 10.67
C TRP A 305 22.85 -14.84 9.15
N GLU A 306 22.07 -13.91 8.61
CA GLU A 306 22.06 -13.61 7.18
C GLU A 306 22.97 -12.41 6.89
N SER A 307 23.89 -12.56 5.95
CA SER A 307 24.85 -11.51 5.59
C SER A 307 24.25 -10.39 4.73
N THR A 308 23.04 -10.61 4.20
CA THR A 308 22.35 -9.64 3.34
C THR A 308 20.92 -9.39 3.79
N ILE A 309 20.44 -8.16 3.62
CA ILE A 309 19.03 -7.78 3.79
C ILE A 309 18.56 -7.19 2.46
N LYS A 310 17.51 -7.77 1.85
CA LYS A 310 16.96 -7.33 0.54
C LYS A 310 18.04 -7.21 -0.56
N GLY A 311 19.05 -8.08 -0.53
CA GLY A 311 20.19 -8.07 -1.45
C GLY A 311 21.29 -7.04 -1.15
N LEU A 312 21.17 -6.29 -0.06
CA LEU A 312 22.21 -5.36 0.42
C LEU A 312 23.09 -6.07 1.44
N SER A 313 24.41 -5.96 1.31
CA SER A 313 25.35 -6.46 2.33
C SER A 313 25.20 -5.67 3.63
N LYS A 314 24.94 -6.36 4.74
CA LYS A 314 24.87 -5.74 6.08
C LYS A 314 26.18 -5.00 6.41
N ARG A 315 27.32 -5.58 6.04
CA ARG A 315 28.65 -4.95 6.22
C ARG A 315 28.79 -3.67 5.40
N SER A 316 28.30 -3.66 4.16
CA SER A 316 28.28 -2.44 3.33
C SER A 316 27.42 -1.36 3.95
N LEU A 317 26.24 -1.71 4.49
CA LEU A 317 25.39 -0.77 5.19
C LEU A 317 26.07 -0.22 6.45
N MET A 318 26.78 -1.07 7.19
CA MET A 318 27.54 -0.63 8.37
C MET A 318 28.58 0.46 8.05
N LYS A 319 29.28 0.33 6.90
CA LYS A 319 30.21 1.36 6.39
C LYS A 319 29.53 2.72 6.17
N GLU A 320 28.25 2.71 5.79
CA GLU A 320 27.45 3.93 5.61
C GLU A 320 26.91 4.50 6.92
N LEU A 321 26.75 3.66 7.95
CA LEU A 321 26.24 4.08 9.26
C LEU A 321 27.33 4.71 10.14
N PHE A 322 28.58 4.25 10.02
CA PHE A 322 29.73 4.77 10.79
C PHE A 322 29.86 6.30 10.82
N PRO A 323 29.74 7.03 9.68
CA PRO A 323 29.85 8.48 9.68
C PRO A 323 28.82 9.17 10.59
N HIS A 324 27.62 8.61 10.76
CA HIS A 324 26.55 9.29 11.51
C HIS A 324 26.84 9.43 13.00
N PHE A 325 27.58 8.49 13.60
CA PHE A 325 27.95 8.54 15.01
C PHE A 325 29.42 8.87 15.27
N ALA A 326 30.29 8.79 14.25
CA ALA A 326 31.65 9.33 14.32
C ALA A 326 31.65 10.85 14.57
N MET A 327 30.61 11.55 14.09
CA MET A 327 30.47 13.00 14.26
C MET A 327 29.98 13.41 15.65
N ASP A 328 29.46 12.48 16.46
CA ASP A 328 28.94 12.76 17.80
C ASP A 328 29.99 12.45 18.87
N LEU A 329 30.40 13.47 19.63
CA LEU A 329 31.39 13.35 20.71
C LEU A 329 30.95 12.38 21.81
N GLY A 330 29.64 12.28 22.08
CA GLY A 330 29.08 11.35 23.06
C GLY A 330 29.20 9.89 22.63
N MET A 331 29.22 9.64 21.32
CA MET A 331 29.25 8.29 20.75
C MET A 331 30.65 7.77 20.42
N GLN A 332 31.71 8.56 20.64
CA GLN A 332 33.07 8.18 20.25
C GLN A 332 33.53 6.85 20.84
N ARG A 333 33.19 6.57 22.10
CA ARG A 333 33.56 5.30 22.74
C ARG A 333 32.90 4.10 22.05
N LEU A 334 31.60 4.19 21.76
CA LEU A 334 30.86 3.15 21.06
C LEU A 334 31.33 3.02 19.61
N TYR A 335 31.68 4.13 18.96
CA TYR A 335 32.28 4.15 17.63
C TYR A 335 33.58 3.35 17.55
N VAL A 336 34.52 3.61 18.46
CA VAL A 336 35.79 2.87 18.48
C VAL A 336 35.54 1.39 18.73
N GLU A 337 34.71 1.05 19.72
CA GLU A 337 34.33 -0.34 20.04
C GLU A 337 33.76 -1.07 18.81
N MET A 338 32.75 -0.50 18.14
CA MET A 338 32.10 -1.14 16.99
C MET A 338 33.00 -1.18 15.75
N LYS A 339 33.87 -0.19 15.57
CA LYS A 339 34.81 -0.16 14.44
C LYS A 339 35.91 -1.20 14.59
N GLU A 340 36.48 -1.34 15.78
CA GLU A 340 37.46 -2.40 16.05
C GLU A 340 36.85 -3.79 15.80
N LEU A 341 35.62 -4.04 16.26
CA LEU A 341 34.91 -5.28 15.98
C LEU A 341 34.68 -5.50 14.48
N PHE A 342 34.32 -4.45 13.75
CA PHE A 342 34.12 -4.52 12.31
C PHE A 342 35.42 -4.85 11.56
N ASP A 343 36.50 -4.14 11.86
CA ASP A 343 37.81 -4.32 11.19
C ASP A 343 38.39 -5.72 11.47
N ASN A 344 38.30 -6.21 12.72
CA ASN A 344 38.75 -7.57 13.09
C ASN A 344 38.03 -8.69 12.32
N THR A 345 36.80 -8.45 11.86
CA THR A 345 36.06 -9.42 11.04
C THR A 345 36.40 -9.36 9.55
N GLU A 346 36.92 -8.24 9.04
CA GLU A 346 37.44 -8.18 7.66
C GLU A 346 38.82 -8.84 7.54
N ASP A 347 39.65 -8.77 8.60
CA ASP A 347 40.97 -9.41 8.63
C ASP A 347 40.94 -10.95 8.77
N SER A 348 39.76 -11.52 9.04
CA SER A 348 39.55 -12.96 9.28
C SER A 348 38.91 -13.71 8.10
N GLU A 349 38.54 -13.00 7.02
CA GLU A 349 38.11 -13.57 5.71
C GLU A 349 39.30 -13.61 4.73
#